data_AF-A0A940ID23-F1
#
_entry.id   AF-A0A940ID23-F1
#
_cell.length_a   1.000
_cell.length_b   1.000
_cell.length_c   1.000
_cell.angle_alpha   90.00
_cell.angle_beta   90.00
_cell.angle_gamma   90.00
#
_symmetry.space_group_name_H-M   'P 1'
#
loop_
_entity.id
_entity.type
_entity.pdbx_description
1 polymer ?
#
loop_
_entity_poly.entity_id
_entity_poly.type
_entity_poly.pdbx_seq_one_letter_code
_entity_poly.pdbx_strand_id
1 'polypeptide(L)'
;MKLKKVLYIVLTLVFAATITLALTACKDDEKFDPSKITFVLDWAPNTNHVGLYVAKNLGYYAEEGLEVTLSSPGPPAVPPTFRRAWGSSA
;
A
#
# COMPACT_ATOMS: atom_id res chain seq x y z
N MET A 1 -48.70 37.29 3.79
CA MET A 1 -47.30 37.15 3.29
C MET A 1 -46.30 36.68 4.34
N LYS A 2 -46.45 37.01 5.64
CA LYS A 2 -45.51 36.60 6.70
C LYS A 2 -45.55 35.10 7.04
N LEU A 3 -46.75 34.50 7.11
CA LEU A 3 -46.91 33.07 7.46
C LEU A 3 -46.38 32.12 6.38
N LYS A 4 -46.57 32.45 5.10
CA LYS A 4 -46.03 31.67 3.96
C LYS A 4 -44.50 31.73 3.94
N LYS A 5 -43.90 32.88 4.26
CA LYS A 5 -42.44 33.03 4.38
C LYS A 5 -41.85 32.20 5.52
N VAL A 6 -42.51 32.19 6.69
CA VAL A 6 -42.09 31.34 7.83
C VAL A 6 -42.20 29.86 7.47
N LEU A 7 -43.26 29.45 6.77
CA LEU A 7 -43.42 28.07 6.30
C LEU A 7 -42.32 27.66 5.31
N TYR A 8 -41.95 28.53 4.36
CA TYR A 8 -40.85 28.27 3.42
C TYR A 8 -39.49 28.19 4.12
N ILE A 9 -39.22 29.03 5.12
CA ILE A 9 -37.95 29.02 5.88
C ILE A 9 -37.80 27.71 6.65
N VAL A 10 -38.87 27.24 7.31
CA VAL A 10 -38.88 25.96 8.02
C VAL A 10 -38.70 24.80 7.05
N LEU A 11 -39.37 24.84 5.88
CA LEU A 11 -39.24 23.82 4.85
C LEU A 11 -37.80 23.74 4.30
N THR A 12 -37.16 24.88 4.05
CA THR A 12 -35.76 24.91 3.57
C THR A 12 -34.75 24.47 4.61
N LEU A 13 -35.01 24.73 5.90
CA LEU A 13 -34.14 24.29 6.99
C LEU A 13 -34.21 22.78 7.21
N VAL A 14 -35.40 22.19 7.11
CA VAL A 14 -35.58 20.73 7.19
C VAL A 14 -34.91 20.03 6.01
N PHE A 15 -35.06 20.57 4.80
CA PHE A 15 -34.43 20.01 3.60
C PHE A 15 -32.90 20.11 3.64
N ALA A 16 -32.35 21.23 4.13
CA ALA A 16 -30.92 21.39 4.33
C ALA A 16 -30.36 20.42 5.38
N ALA A 17 -31.09 20.21 6.50
CA ALA A 17 -30.69 19.27 7.54
C ALA A 17 -30.68 17.81 7.06
N THR A 18 -31.65 17.42 6.23
CA THR A 18 -31.70 16.07 5.63
C THR A 18 -30.58 15.81 4.64
N ILE A 19 -30.10 16.83 3.92
CA ILE A 19 -28.98 16.71 2.98
C ILE A 19 -27.67 16.53 3.74
N THR A 20 -27.45 17.24 4.85
CA THR A 20 -26.22 17.09 5.65
C THR A 20 -26.07 15.71 6.31
N LEU A 21 -27.18 15.05 6.68
CA LEU A 21 -27.12 13.69 7.23
C LEU A 21 -26.79 12.63 6.17
N ALA A 22 -27.18 12.85 4.91
CA ALA A 22 -26.94 11.89 3.83
C ALA A 22 -25.45 11.82 3.41
N LEU A 23 -24.67 12.88 3.59
CA LEU A 23 -23.25 12.89 3.19
C LEU A 23 -22.28 12.28 4.23
N THR A 24 -22.75 11.93 5.44
CA THR A 24 -21.87 11.45 6.52
C THR A 24 -21.88 9.92 6.67
N ALA A 25 -22.64 9.20 5.84
CA ALA A 25 -22.94 7.79 6.05
C ALA A 25 -22.00 6.78 5.34
N CYS A 26 -21.02 7.23 4.54
CA CYS A 26 -20.06 6.31 3.92
C CYS A 26 -18.65 6.60 4.44
N LYS A 27 -18.27 5.89 5.50
CA LYS A 27 -16.86 5.73 5.85
C LYS A 27 -16.66 4.32 6.41
N ASP A 28 -16.70 3.36 5.48
CA ASP A 28 -16.29 1.99 5.75
C ASP A 28 -14.77 1.95 5.69
N ASP A 29 -14.13 2.14 6.84
CA ASP A 29 -12.71 1.88 7.02
C ASP A 29 -12.51 0.35 7.08
N GLU A 30 -12.64 -0.31 5.92
CA GLU A 30 -12.23 -1.70 5.72
C GLU A 30 -10.72 -1.77 6.03
N LYS A 31 -10.36 -2.28 7.22
CA LYS A 31 -8.98 -2.57 7.57
C LYS A 31 -8.50 -3.73 6.71
N PHE A 32 -7.98 -3.39 5.54
CA PHE A 32 -7.29 -4.34 4.67
C PHE A 32 -5.99 -4.76 5.37
N ASP A 33 -5.94 -5.99 5.86
CA ASP A 33 -4.69 -6.57 6.38
C ASP A 33 -3.73 -6.71 5.20
N PRO A 34 -2.57 -6.03 5.21
CA PRO A 34 -1.71 -6.00 4.06
C PRO A 34 -1.14 -7.40 3.78
N SER A 35 -1.27 -7.84 2.53
CA SER A 35 -0.76 -9.14 2.10
C SER A 35 0.77 -9.10 2.04
N LYS A 36 1.41 -9.97 2.82
CA LYS A 36 2.88 -10.05 2.92
C LYS A 36 3.45 -10.79 1.72
N ILE A 37 4.30 -10.13 0.96
CA ILE A 37 4.97 -10.69 -0.22
C ILE A 37 6.48 -10.51 -0.09
N THR A 38 7.24 -11.58 -0.35
CA THR A 38 8.70 -11.52 -0.46
C THR A 38 9.12 -11.70 -1.91
N PHE A 39 9.72 -10.66 -2.47
CA PHE A 39 10.36 -10.68 -3.77
C PHE A 39 11.82 -11.10 -3.62
N VAL A 40 12.15 -12.25 -4.18
CA VAL A 40 13.55 -12.70 -4.31
C VAL A 40 14.08 -12.18 -5.64
N LEU A 41 15.18 -11.43 -5.59
CA LEU A 41 15.85 -10.88 -6.77
C LEU A 41 16.56 -12.00 -7.55
N ASP A 42 16.66 -11.87 -8.87
CA ASP A 42 17.35 -12.84 -9.72
C ASP A 42 18.88 -12.83 -9.51
N TRP A 43 19.41 -11.67 -9.10
CA TRP A 43 20.84 -11.43 -8.87
C TRP A 43 21.04 -10.34 -7.80
N ALA A 44 22.28 -9.84 -7.70
CA ALA A 44 22.60 -8.64 -6.93
C ALA A 44 21.74 -7.42 -7.37
N PRO A 45 21.41 -6.52 -6.44
CA PRO A 45 20.71 -5.28 -6.75
C PRO A 45 21.44 -4.49 -7.85
N ASN A 46 20.73 -4.16 -8.94
CA ASN A 46 21.25 -3.41 -10.06
C ASN A 46 20.20 -2.41 -10.54
N THR A 47 20.51 -1.62 -11.57
CA THR A 47 19.64 -0.56 -12.09
C THR A 47 18.26 -1.07 -12.52
N ASN A 48 18.14 -2.32 -12.97
CA ASN A 48 16.86 -2.93 -13.37
C ASN A 48 15.91 -3.12 -12.18
N HIS A 49 16.45 -3.24 -10.96
CA HIS A 49 15.65 -3.43 -9.73
C HIS A 49 15.25 -2.10 -9.08
N VAL A 50 15.74 -0.95 -9.58
CA VAL A 50 15.48 0.37 -8.97
C VAL A 50 13.98 0.65 -8.87
N GLY A 51 13.19 0.25 -9.86
CA GLY A 51 11.73 0.41 -9.83
C GLY A 51 11.07 -0.24 -8.62
N LEU A 52 11.53 -1.44 -8.21
CA LEU A 52 11.01 -2.17 -7.04
C LEU A 52 11.33 -1.42 -5.74
N TYR A 53 12.53 -0.86 -5.62
CA TYR A 53 12.95 -0.09 -4.44
C TYR A 53 12.26 1.27 -4.38
N VAL A 54 12.09 1.96 -5.52
CA VAL A 54 11.40 3.24 -5.60
C VAL A 54 9.92 3.07 -5.27
N ALA A 55 9.25 2.07 -5.84
CA ALA A 55 7.85 1.79 -5.52
C ALA A 55 7.63 1.46 -4.04
N LYS A 56 8.59 0.72 -3.42
CA LYS A 56 8.58 0.47 -1.98
C LYS A 56 8.78 1.75 -1.17
N ASN A 57 9.73 2.60 -1.54
CA ASN A 57 10.03 3.84 -0.82
C ASN A 57 8.91 4.89 -0.96
N LEU A 58 8.24 4.93 -2.12
CA LEU A 58 7.10 5.81 -2.37
C LEU A 58 5.79 5.28 -1.79
N GLY A 59 5.77 4.05 -1.27
CA GLY A 59 4.60 3.48 -0.60
C GLY A 59 3.55 2.88 -1.53
N TYR A 60 3.81 2.76 -2.84
CA TYR A 60 2.84 2.23 -3.81
C TYR A 60 2.36 0.81 -3.48
N TYR A 61 3.22 -0.01 -2.87
CA TYR A 61 2.80 -1.32 -2.39
C TYR A 61 1.84 -1.22 -1.20
N ALA A 62 2.07 -0.28 -0.28
CA ALA A 62 1.20 -0.09 0.87
C ALA A 62 -0.18 0.47 0.47
N GLU A 63 -0.22 1.31 -0.57
CA GLU A 63 -1.46 1.83 -1.16
C GLU A 63 -2.34 0.70 -1.73
N GLU A 64 -1.71 -0.32 -2.33
CA GLU A 64 -2.39 -1.53 -2.81
C GLU A 64 -2.58 -2.61 -1.72
N GLY A 65 -2.28 -2.29 -0.45
CA GLY A 65 -2.42 -3.23 0.65
C GLY A 65 -1.41 -4.38 0.60
N LEU A 66 -0.21 -4.15 0.10
CA LEU A 66 0.87 -5.13 0.00
C LEU A 66 2.06 -4.74 0.89
N GLU A 67 2.48 -5.66 1.76
CA GLU A 67 3.71 -5.51 2.53
C GLU A 67 4.85 -6.24 1.81
N VAL A 68 5.66 -5.48 1.06
CA VAL A 68 6.72 -6.03 0.18
C VAL A 68 8.10 -6.04 0.84
N THR A 69 8.72 -7.22 0.87
CA THR A 69 10.12 -7.42 1.27
C THR A 69 10.98 -7.82 0.07
N LEU A 70 12.10 -7.12 -0.14
CA LEU A 70 13.06 -7.42 -1.20
C LEU A 70 14.24 -8.19 -0.61
N SER A 71 14.48 -9.41 -1.10
CA SER A 71 15.59 -10.26 -0.67
C SER A 71 16.56 -10.50 -1.82
N SER A 72 17.86 -10.37 -1.54
CA SER A 72 18.90 -10.84 -2.46
C SER A 72 18.81 -12.36 -2.61
N PRO A 73 19.15 -12.93 -3.77
CA PRO A 73 19.33 -14.37 -3.88
C PRO A 73 20.45 -14.81 -2.94
N GLY A 74 20.33 -16.03 -2.41
CA GLY A 74 21.37 -16.65 -1.61
C GLY A 74 22.67 -16.83 -2.42
N PRO A 75 23.81 -17.07 -1.75
CA PRO A 75 25.06 -17.33 -2.44
C PRO A 75 24.86 -18.49 -3.44
N PRO A 76 25.45 -18.40 -4.65
CA PRO A 76 25.37 -19.48 -5.62
C PRO A 76 25.82 -20.78 -4.96
N ALA A 77 25.10 -21.88 -5.24
CA ALA A 77 25.45 -23.17 -4.70
C ALA A 77 26.88 -23.53 -5.14
N VAL A 78 27.84 -23.38 -4.22
CA VAL A 78 29.24 -23.67 -4.50
C VAL A 78 29.42 -25.18 -4.45
N PRO A 79 29.75 -25.85 -5.57
CA PRO A 79 29.96 -27.28 -5.54
C PRO A 79 31.10 -27.64 -4.56
N PRO A 80 31.05 -28.81 -3.90
CA PRO A 80 32.04 -29.22 -2.91
C PRO A 80 33.49 -29.16 -3.42
N THR A 81 33.67 -29.33 -4.73
CA THR A 81 34.95 -29.25 -5.44
C THR A 81 35.53 -27.83 -5.43
N PHE A 82 34.70 -26.80 -5.57
CA PHE A 82 35.15 -25.40 -5.60
C PHE A 82 35.56 -24.91 -4.21
N ARG A 83 34.89 -25.38 -3.15
CA ARG A 83 35.30 -25.11 -1.75
C ARG A 83 36.72 -25.63 -1.47
N ARG A 84 37.09 -26.76 -2.06
CA ARG A 84 38.43 -27.35 -1.90
C ARG A 84 39.49 -26.64 -2.76
N ALA A 85 39.10 -26.05 -3.89
CA ALA A 85 40.01 -25.37 -4.82
C ALA A 85 40.38 -23.93 -4.40
N TRP A 86 39.48 -23.21 -3.71
CA TRP A 86 39.69 -21.81 -3.28
C TRP A 86 39.74 -21.64 -1.74
N GLY A 87 39.58 -22.73 -0.97
CA GLY A 87 39.46 -22.71 0.48
C GLY A 87 40.62 -23.39 1.22
N SER A 88 41.84 -22.85 1.12
CA SER A 88 42.93 -23.06 2.09
C SER A 88 43.92 -21.90 2.03
N SER A 89 43.43 -20.67 2.20
CA SER A 89 44.28 -19.49 2.40
C SER A 89 43.66 -18.56 3.44
N ALA A 90 43.38 -19.13 4.62
CA ALA A 90 43.25 -18.44 5.89
C ALA A 90 44.14 -19.17 6.90
#